data_AF-A0A249NPS9-F1
#
_entry.id   AF-A0A249NPS9-F1
#
_cell.length_a   1.000
_cell.length_b   1.000
_cell.length_c   1.000
_cell.angle_alpha   90.00
_cell.angle_beta   90.00
_cell.angle_gamma   90.00
#
_symmetry.space_group_name_H-M   'P 1'
#
loop_
_entity.id
_entity.type
_entity.pdbx_description
1 polymer ?
#
loop_
_entity_poly.entity_id
_entity_poly.type
_entity_poly.pdbx_seq_one_letter_code
_entity_poly.pdbx_strand_id
1 'polypeptide(L)'
;MFVTAAYAQQSTTTEGAEAHDAPAAGEVHTETGVAHEGEHGSGVFPPFDSTHFASQLLWLAITFGLFYLLMSKVIIPRIGGILAKRHDRIAHDLDEASRLKGQADAAIASYEQELANAKAEGHSIADTAREDAKSKANADRAAVEAELTKKITAAEARIAEIKSKALADVGAIAEETATAVVKQLIGGNVTKTEIAAAVKASAGN
;
A
#
# COMPACT_ATOMS: atom_id res chain seq x y z
N MET A 1 29.42 18.65 33.96
CA MET A 1 29.08 20.06 33.73
C MET A 1 27.60 20.25 34.02
N PHE A 2 27.30 21.25 34.84
CA PHE A 2 25.98 21.79 35.22
C PHE A 2 25.10 20.98 36.18
N VAL A 3 25.43 21.19 37.45
CA VAL A 3 24.55 21.24 38.63
C VAL A 3 23.45 22.28 38.40
N THR A 4 22.22 22.01 38.88
CA THR A 4 21.19 23.05 39.08
C THR A 4 20.68 22.95 40.52
N ALA A 5 20.49 24.13 41.10
CA ALA A 5 20.51 24.43 42.52
C ALA A 5 19.27 23.96 43.27
N ALA A 6 19.51 23.54 44.52
CA ALA A 6 18.53 23.42 45.58
C ALA A 6 18.02 24.81 45.99
N TYR A 7 16.71 24.93 46.22
CA TYR A 7 16.15 25.95 47.10
C TYR A 7 15.42 25.26 48.24
N ALA A 8 15.72 25.75 49.44
CA ALA A 8 15.37 25.22 50.73
C ALA A 8 13.93 25.57 51.12
N GLN A 9 13.32 24.74 51.97
CA GLN A 9 12.45 25.29 53.00
C GLN A 9 12.74 24.63 54.34
N GLN A 10 13.06 25.51 55.27
CA GLN A 10 13.64 25.33 56.58
C GLN A 10 12.65 24.65 57.53
N SER A 11 13.04 23.51 58.10
CA SER A 11 12.49 22.97 59.34
C SER A 11 13.26 23.56 60.51
N THR A 12 12.65 24.49 61.25
CA THR A 12 13.15 24.90 62.57
C THR A 12 12.24 24.32 63.63
N THR A 13 12.64 23.15 64.11
CA THR A 13 12.34 22.65 65.45
C THR A 13 13.26 23.41 66.41
N THR A 14 12.70 24.14 67.37
CA THR A 14 13.43 24.61 68.55
C THR A 14 12.69 24.08 69.78
N GLU A 15 13.31 23.08 70.39
CA GLU A 15 13.09 22.62 71.76
C GLU A 15 13.55 23.70 72.75
N GLY A 16 12.86 23.83 73.89
CA GLY A 16 13.29 24.73 74.96
C GLY A 16 12.22 24.86 76.03
N ALA A 17 12.13 23.86 76.90
CA ALA A 17 11.38 23.92 78.14
C ALA A 17 12.06 24.89 79.12
N GLU A 18 11.33 25.87 79.65
CA GLU A 18 11.67 26.48 80.93
C GLU A 18 10.43 27.06 81.62
N ALA A 19 10.24 26.58 82.84
CA ALA A 19 9.69 27.20 84.04
C ALA A 19 8.49 28.16 83.97
N HIS A 20 7.46 27.71 84.68
CA HIS A 20 6.49 28.50 85.45
C HIS A 20 7.03 29.84 85.98
N ASP A 21 6.33 30.92 85.66
CA ASP A 21 6.17 32.07 86.56
C ASP A 21 4.76 32.63 86.40
N ALA A 22 4.02 32.69 87.51
CA ALA A 22 2.79 33.48 87.65
C ALA A 22 3.23 34.89 88.11
N PRO A 23 2.57 36.01 87.75
CA PRO A 23 1.14 36.22 88.03
C PRO A 23 0.40 37.17 87.06
N ALA A 24 -0.94 37.18 87.11
CA ALA A 24 -1.75 38.41 87.19
C ALA A 24 -3.24 38.06 87.28
N ALA A 25 -3.86 38.54 88.35
CA ALA A 25 -5.28 38.39 88.64
C ALA A 25 -6.13 39.40 87.85
N GLY A 26 -7.40 39.03 87.63
CA GLY A 26 -8.46 39.87 87.05
C GLY A 26 -8.50 39.75 85.53
N GLU A 27 -9.58 39.35 84.86
CA GLU A 27 -10.97 39.70 85.11
C GLU A 27 -11.86 38.48 84.88
N VAL A 28 -12.57 38.07 85.94
CA VAL A 28 -13.66 37.11 85.85
C VAL A 28 -14.92 37.87 85.45
N HIS A 29 -15.44 37.60 84.26
CA HIS A 29 -16.80 37.98 83.89
C HIS A 29 -17.78 37.08 84.66
N THR A 30 -18.01 37.44 85.92
CA THR A 30 -19.16 37.01 86.70
C THR A 30 -20.27 38.03 86.47
N GLU A 31 -21.13 37.76 85.48
CA GLU A 31 -22.41 38.47 85.38
C GLU A 31 -23.50 37.55 85.92
N THR A 32 -23.92 37.92 87.14
CA THR A 32 -25.00 37.34 87.91
C THR A 32 -26.34 37.73 87.30
N GLY A 33 -27.11 36.72 86.89
CA GLY A 33 -28.56 36.58 87.06
C GLY A 33 -29.50 37.70 86.58
N VAL A 34 -30.40 37.34 85.67
CA VAL A 34 -31.78 37.85 85.74
C VAL A 34 -32.75 36.68 85.76
N ALA A 35 -33.67 36.75 86.71
CA ALA A 35 -34.62 35.72 87.08
C ALA A 35 -35.68 35.47 85.99
N HIS A 36 -36.02 34.19 85.82
CA HIS A 36 -37.36 33.81 85.41
C HIS A 36 -37.87 32.82 86.46
N GLU A 37 -38.73 33.31 87.36
CA GLU A 37 -39.48 32.48 88.29
C GLU A 37 -40.48 31.62 87.51
N GLY A 38 -40.50 30.32 87.77
CA GLY A 38 -41.55 29.43 87.28
C GLY A 38 -41.12 27.99 87.05
N GLU A 39 -41.18 27.20 88.12
CA GLU A 39 -41.35 25.74 88.17
C GLU A 39 -40.19 24.79 87.82
N HIS A 40 -39.96 23.86 88.76
CA HIS A 40 -38.92 22.85 88.77
C HIS A 40 -39.17 21.73 87.75
N GLY A 41 -38.18 21.49 86.89
CA GLY A 41 -38.02 20.25 86.12
C GLY A 41 -36.55 19.82 86.17
N SER A 42 -36.32 18.56 86.53
CA SER A 42 -35.02 17.88 86.70
C SER A 42 -33.93 18.27 85.69
N GLY A 43 -32.69 18.42 86.18
CA GLY A 43 -31.51 18.73 85.39
C GLY A 43 -31.34 17.86 84.15
N VAL A 44 -31.47 18.50 83.00
CA VAL A 44 -31.04 17.98 81.70
C VAL A 44 -29.95 18.92 81.20
N PHE A 45 -28.83 18.36 80.75
CA PHE A 45 -27.75 19.14 80.13
C PHE A 45 -28.36 19.95 78.97
N PRO A 46 -28.20 21.29 78.90
CA PRO A 46 -28.94 22.14 77.96
C PRO A 46 -29.00 21.67 76.49
N PRO A 47 -27.94 21.08 75.88
CA PRO A 47 -28.04 20.57 74.51
C PRO A 47 -28.77 19.21 74.36
N PHE A 48 -29.18 18.57 75.45
CA PHE A 48 -29.98 17.33 75.46
C PHE A 48 -31.43 17.55 75.91
N ASP A 49 -31.91 18.79 75.94
CA ASP A 49 -33.31 19.06 76.23
C ASP A 49 -34.23 18.55 75.10
N SER A 50 -34.99 17.50 75.42
CA SER A 50 -35.87 16.81 74.48
C SER A 50 -37.06 17.63 73.98
N THR A 51 -37.39 18.74 74.64
CA THR A 51 -38.50 19.62 74.26
C THR A 51 -38.30 20.27 72.88
N HIS A 52 -37.05 20.54 72.47
CA HIS A 52 -36.72 21.16 71.19
C HIS A 52 -36.44 20.15 70.06
N PHE A 53 -36.26 18.86 70.38
CA PHE A 53 -35.93 17.84 69.38
C PHE A 53 -37.00 17.72 68.29
N ALA A 54 -38.29 17.85 68.64
CA ALA A 54 -39.36 17.77 67.65
C ALA A 54 -39.28 18.91 66.60
N SER A 55 -38.99 20.14 67.04
CA SER A 55 -38.81 21.29 66.14
C SER A 55 -37.54 21.16 65.30
N GLN A 56 -36.43 20.73 65.91
CA GLN A 56 -35.17 20.47 65.21
C GLN A 56 -35.33 19.41 64.13
N LEU A 57 -36.02 18.31 64.43
CA LEU A 57 -36.30 17.22 63.49
C LEU A 57 -37.26 17.66 62.38
N LEU A 58 -38.28 18.48 62.70
CA LEU A 58 -39.19 19.05 61.69
C LEU A 58 -38.42 19.94 60.70
N TRP A 59 -37.60 20.87 61.19
CA TRP A 59 -36.82 21.74 60.33
C TRP A 59 -35.73 21.00 59.55
N LEU A 60 -35.09 20.00 60.18
CA LEU A 60 -34.18 19.09 59.50
C LEU A 60 -34.89 18.36 58.36
N ALA A 61 -36.08 17.81 58.58
CA ALA A 61 -36.84 17.11 57.55
C ALA A 61 -37.24 18.05 56.40
N ILE A 62 -37.66 19.29 56.70
CA ILE A 62 -38.02 20.30 55.69
C ILE A 62 -36.80 20.68 54.85
N THR A 63 -35.69 21.04 55.49
CA THR A 63 -34.46 21.49 54.80
C THR A 63 -33.80 20.34 54.03
N PHE A 64 -33.71 19.16 54.63
CA PHE A 64 -33.20 17.96 53.98
C PHE A 64 -34.09 17.52 52.82
N GLY A 65 -35.41 17.55 52.98
CA GLY A 65 -36.36 17.25 51.91
C GLY A 65 -36.23 18.21 50.72
N LEU A 66 -36.15 19.51 50.99
CA LEU A 66 -35.92 20.53 49.96
C LEU A 66 -34.59 20.31 49.23
N PHE A 67 -33.51 20.06 49.97
CA PHE A 67 -32.20 19.77 49.40
C PHE A 67 -32.20 18.48 48.58
N TYR A 68 -32.85 17.43 49.07
CA TYR A 68 -33.00 16.15 48.37
C TYR A 68 -33.74 16.33 47.05
N LEU A 69 -34.84 17.09 47.04
CA LEU A 69 -35.57 17.40 45.81
C LEU A 69 -34.72 18.19 44.82
N LEU A 70 -33.94 19.16 45.29
CA LEU A 70 -33.02 19.92 44.43
C LEU A 70 -31.94 19.00 43.83
N MET A 71 -31.35 18.13 44.64
CA MET A 71 -30.33 17.17 44.20
C MET A 71 -30.89 16.19 43.17
N SER A 72 -32.05 15.60 43.46
CA SER A 72 -32.73 14.61 42.62
C SER A 72 -33.19 15.22 41.28
N LYS A 73 -33.78 16.42 41.32
CA LYS A 73 -34.39 17.04 40.13
C LYS A 73 -33.40 17.81 39.25
N VAL A 74 -32.28 18.31 39.80
CA VAL A 74 -31.38 19.21 39.07
C VAL A 74 -29.98 18.63 38.91
N ILE A 75 -29.37 18.13 39.99
CA ILE A 75 -27.95 17.77 39.99
C ILE A 75 -27.73 16.40 39.34
N ILE A 76 -28.51 15.38 39.74
CA ILE A 76 -28.46 14.05 39.16
C ILE A 76 -28.68 14.07 37.63
N PRO A 77 -29.74 14.70 37.08
CA PRO A 77 -29.93 14.71 35.63
C PRO A 77 -28.85 15.50 34.87
N ARG A 78 -28.25 16.53 35.47
CA ARG A 78 -27.13 17.25 34.84
C ARG A 78 -25.89 16.38 34.71
N ILE A 79 -25.53 15.63 35.76
CA ILE A 79 -24.39 14.71 35.74
C ILE A 79 -24.67 13.55 34.76
N GLY A 80 -25.89 12.99 34.79
CA GLY A 80 -26.33 11.96 33.84
C GLY A 80 -26.23 12.43 32.39
N GLY A 81 -26.63 13.66 32.08
CA GLY A 81 -26.53 14.24 30.74
C GLY A 81 -25.08 14.41 30.25
N ILE A 82 -24.13 14.73 31.14
CA ILE A 82 -22.70 14.82 30.77
C ILE A 82 -22.14 13.43 30.49
N LEU A 83 -22.48 12.45 31.32
CA LEU A 83 -22.02 11.07 31.15
C LEU A 83 -22.59 10.44 29.87
N ALA A 84 -23.87 10.68 29.59
CA ALA A 84 -24.52 10.26 28.34
C ALA A 84 -23.82 10.88 27.12
N LYS A 85 -23.60 12.21 27.11
CA LYS A 85 -22.88 12.88 26.01
C LYS A 85 -21.50 12.30 25.75
N ARG A 86 -20.75 11.98 26.82
CA ARG A 86 -19.42 11.36 26.69
C ARG A 86 -19.52 9.94 26.13
N HIS A 87 -20.47 9.15 26.62
CA HIS A 87 -20.73 7.81 26.09
C HIS A 87 -21.09 7.90 24.61
N ASP A 88 -22.08 8.71 24.25
CA ASP A 88 -22.54 8.88 22.87
C ASP A 88 -21.40 9.32 21.95
N ARG A 89 -20.56 10.25 22.42
CA ARG A 89 -19.37 10.69 21.67
C ARG A 89 -18.38 9.55 21.45
N ILE A 90 -18.05 8.78 22.49
CA ILE A 90 -17.12 7.65 22.38
C ILE A 90 -17.70 6.57 21.47
N ALA A 91 -18.99 6.26 21.60
CA ALA A 91 -19.66 5.27 20.77
C ALA A 91 -19.66 5.70 19.30
N HIS A 92 -19.97 6.97 19.03
CA HIS A 92 -19.90 7.55 17.69
C HIS A 92 -18.48 7.51 17.13
N ASP A 93 -17.48 7.95 17.89
CA ASP A 93 -16.09 7.98 17.44
C ASP A 93 -15.56 6.55 17.17
N LEU A 94 -15.99 5.56 17.97
CA LEU A 94 -15.64 4.15 17.77
C LEU A 94 -16.33 3.56 16.52
N ASP A 95 -17.59 3.89 16.29
CA ASP A 95 -18.33 3.47 15.09
C ASP A 95 -17.71 4.09 13.82
N GLU A 96 -17.39 5.39 13.84
CA GLU A 96 -16.70 6.05 12.75
C GLU A 96 -15.31 5.45 12.51
N ALA A 97 -14.54 5.18 13.57
CA ALA A 97 -13.25 4.53 13.45
C ALA A 97 -13.36 3.12 12.84
N SER A 98 -14.36 2.34 13.26
CA SER A 98 -14.63 1.01 12.69
C SER A 98 -15.02 1.09 11.22
N ARG A 99 -15.90 2.04 10.87
CA ARG A 99 -16.33 2.30 9.49
C ARG A 99 -15.18 2.75 8.59
N LEU A 100 -14.32 3.64 9.07
CA LEU A 100 -13.15 4.13 8.34
C LEU A 100 -12.12 3.02 8.17
N LYS A 101 -11.90 2.19 9.20
CA LYS A 101 -11.05 1.01 9.11
C LYS A 101 -11.58 0.03 8.06
N GLY A 102 -12.88 -0.29 8.08
CA GLY A 102 -13.49 -1.16 7.10
C GLY A 102 -13.36 -0.64 5.66
N GLN A 103 -13.52 0.67 5.45
CA GLN A 103 -13.28 1.28 4.14
C GLN A 103 -11.81 1.23 3.72
N ALA A 104 -10.87 1.45 4.64
CA ALA A 104 -9.44 1.35 4.35
C ALA A 104 -9.05 -0.08 3.99
N ASP A 105 -9.50 -1.07 4.76
CA ASP A 105 -9.25 -2.48 4.51
C ASP A 105 -9.85 -2.90 3.15
N ALA A 106 -11.07 -2.44 2.82
CA ALA A 106 -11.70 -2.70 1.53
C ALA A 106 -10.95 -2.03 0.36
N ALA A 107 -10.47 -0.80 0.55
CA ALA A 107 -9.68 -0.08 -0.45
C ALA A 107 -8.32 -0.75 -0.69
N ILE A 108 -7.65 -1.21 0.37
CA ILE A 108 -6.40 -1.98 0.27
C ILE A 108 -6.66 -3.29 -0.51
N ALA A 109 -7.71 -4.03 -0.17
CA ALA A 109 -8.05 -5.26 -0.88
C ALA A 109 -8.32 -5.02 -2.38
N SER A 110 -9.07 -3.97 -2.73
CA SER A 110 -9.31 -3.59 -4.13
C SER A 110 -8.02 -3.21 -4.84
N TYR A 111 -7.17 -2.42 -4.19
CA TYR A 111 -5.89 -2.00 -4.76
C TYR A 111 -4.93 -3.17 -5.00
N GLU A 112 -4.82 -4.10 -4.04
CA GLU A 112 -4.01 -5.31 -4.18
C GLU A 112 -4.54 -6.22 -5.30
N GLN A 113 -5.85 -6.36 -5.41
CA GLN A 113 -6.50 -7.11 -6.49
C GLN A 113 -6.25 -6.47 -7.86
N GLU A 114 -6.42 -5.15 -7.99
CA GLU A 114 -6.13 -4.41 -9.22
C GLU A 114 -4.66 -4.54 -9.62
N LEU A 115 -3.74 -4.44 -8.66
CA LEU A 115 -2.31 -4.63 -8.91
C LEU A 115 -1.99 -6.06 -9.37
N ALA A 116 -2.60 -7.07 -8.75
CA ALA A 116 -2.44 -8.46 -9.16
C ALA A 116 -2.97 -8.70 -10.58
N ASN A 117 -4.16 -8.16 -10.88
CA ASN A 117 -4.77 -8.24 -12.21
C ASN A 117 -3.92 -7.54 -13.27
N ALA A 118 -3.44 -6.32 -13.01
CA ALA A 118 -2.59 -5.58 -13.93
C ALA A 118 -1.27 -6.31 -14.21
N LYS A 119 -0.67 -6.95 -13.19
CA LYS A 119 0.53 -7.78 -13.37
C LYS A 119 0.22 -9.01 -14.22
N ALA A 120 -0.87 -9.71 -13.94
CA ALA A 120 -1.28 -10.89 -14.70
C ALA A 120 -1.57 -10.55 -16.17
N GLU A 121 -2.29 -9.45 -16.42
CA GLU A 121 -2.55 -8.95 -17.76
C GLU A 121 -1.26 -8.54 -18.49
N GLY A 122 -0.36 -7.82 -17.80
CA GLY A 122 0.95 -7.47 -18.34
C GLY A 122 1.78 -8.70 -18.74
N HIS A 123 1.79 -9.74 -17.93
CA HIS A 123 2.43 -11.02 -18.27
C HIS A 123 1.76 -11.68 -19.48
N SER A 124 0.43 -11.73 -19.53
CA SER A 124 -0.32 -12.29 -20.66
C SER A 124 -0.04 -11.55 -21.97
N ILE A 125 0.04 -10.21 -21.93
CA ILE A 125 0.40 -9.39 -23.10
C ILE A 125 1.83 -9.69 -23.55
N ALA A 126 2.77 -9.75 -22.60
CA ALA A 126 4.17 -10.05 -22.92
C ALA A 126 4.34 -11.44 -23.55
N ASP A 127 3.62 -12.44 -23.05
CA ASP A 127 3.69 -13.81 -23.57
C ASP A 127 3.02 -13.92 -24.94
N THR A 128 1.85 -13.28 -25.13
CA THR A 128 1.18 -13.20 -26.44
C THR A 128 2.08 -12.51 -27.47
N ALA A 129 2.68 -11.37 -27.12
CA ALA A 129 3.57 -10.64 -28.01
C ALA A 129 4.82 -11.46 -28.39
N ARG A 130 5.36 -12.25 -27.45
CA ARG A 130 6.49 -13.17 -27.74
C ARG A 130 6.10 -14.28 -28.69
N GLU A 131 4.93 -14.89 -28.49
CA GLU A 131 4.44 -15.97 -29.35
C GLU A 131 4.14 -15.43 -30.76
N ASP A 132 3.49 -14.28 -30.86
CA ASP A 132 3.22 -13.59 -32.14
C ASP A 132 4.52 -13.22 -32.86
N ALA A 133 5.50 -12.65 -32.14
CA ALA A 133 6.79 -12.31 -32.72
C ALA A 133 7.53 -13.56 -33.23
N LYS A 134 7.50 -14.66 -32.47
CA LYS A 134 8.10 -15.94 -32.86
C LYS A 134 7.41 -16.54 -34.08
N SER A 135 6.08 -16.53 -34.10
CA SER A 135 5.27 -16.99 -35.23
C SER A 135 5.58 -16.19 -36.50
N LYS A 136 5.62 -14.86 -36.38
CA LYS A 136 5.98 -13.95 -37.48
C LYS A 136 7.40 -14.20 -37.99
N ALA A 137 8.37 -14.33 -37.08
CA ALA A 137 9.76 -14.62 -37.45
C ALA A 137 9.90 -15.96 -38.19
N ASN A 138 9.16 -16.99 -37.76
CA ASN A 138 9.14 -18.28 -38.45
C ASN A 138 8.50 -18.18 -39.84
N ALA A 139 7.40 -17.43 -39.97
CA ALA A 139 6.75 -17.21 -41.26
C ALA A 139 7.65 -16.43 -42.23
N ASP A 140 8.27 -15.35 -41.76
CA ASP A 140 9.20 -14.54 -42.55
C ASP A 140 10.42 -15.38 -42.99
N ARG A 141 10.95 -16.21 -42.08
CA ARG A 141 12.04 -17.14 -42.39
C ARG A 141 11.65 -18.15 -43.47
N ALA A 142 10.49 -18.78 -43.33
CA ALA A 142 9.99 -19.74 -44.32
C ALA A 142 9.77 -19.09 -45.69
N ALA A 143 9.27 -17.85 -45.72
CA ALA A 143 9.10 -17.09 -46.97
C ALA A 143 10.45 -16.77 -47.64
N VAL A 144 11.44 -16.33 -46.85
CA VAL A 144 12.80 -16.06 -47.35
C VAL A 144 13.47 -17.33 -47.86
N GLU A 145 13.35 -18.45 -47.13
CA GLU A 145 13.89 -19.74 -47.54
C GLU A 145 13.25 -20.20 -48.86
N ALA A 146 11.92 -20.08 -49.01
CA ALA A 146 11.23 -20.41 -50.25
C ALA A 146 11.68 -19.55 -51.44
N GLU A 147 11.83 -18.23 -51.24
CA GLU A 147 12.35 -17.32 -52.27
C GLU A 147 13.81 -17.63 -52.64
N LEU A 148 14.63 -17.98 -51.65
CA LEU A 148 16.02 -18.38 -51.88
C LEU A 148 16.10 -19.67 -52.70
N THR A 149 15.30 -20.69 -52.37
CA THR A 149 15.23 -21.94 -53.14
C THR A 149 14.83 -21.66 -54.59
N LYS A 150 13.82 -20.82 -54.84
CA LYS A 150 13.42 -20.44 -56.21
C LYS A 150 14.58 -19.78 -56.97
N LYS A 151 15.30 -18.85 -56.33
CA LYS A 151 16.45 -18.17 -56.93
C LYS A 151 17.58 -19.14 -57.26
N ILE A 152 17.86 -20.09 -56.37
CA ILE A 152 18.87 -21.14 -56.59
C ILE A 152 18.46 -21.99 -57.80
N THR A 153 17.24 -22.52 -57.84
CA THR A 153 16.77 -23.34 -58.96
C THR A 153 16.78 -22.57 -60.29
N ALA A 154 16.40 -21.28 -60.29
CA ALA A 154 16.47 -20.44 -61.48
C ALA A 154 17.92 -20.20 -61.94
N ALA A 155 18.85 -20.00 -61.01
CA ALA A 155 20.27 -19.86 -61.31
C ALA A 155 20.87 -21.17 -61.86
N GLU A 156 20.53 -22.32 -61.27
CA GLU A 156 20.93 -23.64 -61.75
C GLU A 156 20.43 -23.91 -63.18
N ALA A 157 19.17 -23.60 -63.46
CA ALA A 157 18.60 -23.71 -64.80
C ALA A 157 19.34 -22.82 -65.82
N ARG A 158 19.65 -21.58 -65.45
CA ARG A 158 20.42 -20.66 -66.29
C ARG A 158 21.85 -21.13 -66.52
N ILE A 159 22.52 -21.67 -65.50
CA ILE A 159 23.85 -22.27 -65.63
C ILE A 159 23.81 -23.48 -66.57
N ALA A 160 22.80 -24.34 -66.45
CA ALA A 160 22.63 -25.49 -67.33
C ALA A 160 22.40 -25.07 -68.79
N GLU A 161 21.59 -24.04 -69.03
CA GLU A 161 21.37 -23.47 -70.35
C GLU A 161 22.66 -22.91 -70.95
N ILE A 162 23.41 -22.09 -70.19
CA ILE A 162 24.69 -21.52 -70.64
C ILE A 162 25.69 -22.63 -70.94
N LYS A 163 25.78 -23.65 -70.07
CA LYS A 163 26.65 -24.82 -70.30
C LYS A 163 26.27 -25.55 -71.60
N SER A 164 24.99 -25.77 -71.84
CA SER A 164 24.52 -26.43 -73.07
C SER A 164 24.86 -25.60 -74.31
N LYS A 165 24.68 -24.28 -74.27
CA LYS A 165 25.05 -23.37 -75.36
C LYS A 165 26.56 -23.38 -75.60
N ALA A 166 27.37 -23.23 -74.56
CA ALA A 166 28.82 -23.26 -74.67
C ALA A 166 29.33 -24.59 -75.25
N LEU A 167 28.75 -25.73 -74.86
CA LEU A 167 29.10 -27.03 -75.43
C LEU A 167 28.72 -27.15 -76.91
N ALA A 168 27.60 -26.55 -77.33
CA ALA A 168 27.21 -26.50 -78.74
C ALA A 168 28.15 -25.59 -79.55
N ASP A 169 28.52 -24.43 -79.00
CA ASP A 169 29.45 -23.49 -79.63
C ASP A 169 30.84 -24.12 -79.83
N VAL A 170 31.32 -24.93 -78.87
CA VAL A 170 32.59 -25.69 -79.02
C VAL A 170 32.54 -26.64 -80.23
N GLY A 171 31.41 -27.31 -80.47
CA GLY A 171 31.23 -28.16 -81.64
C GLY A 171 31.35 -27.37 -82.95
N ALA A 172 30.68 -26.22 -83.03
CA ALA A 172 30.75 -25.34 -84.19
C ALA A 172 32.18 -24.79 -84.43
N ILE A 173 32.88 -24.37 -83.36
CA ILE A 173 34.27 -23.90 -83.43
C ILE A 173 35.20 -25.03 -83.86
N ALA A 174 34.98 -26.26 -83.40
CA ALA A 174 35.76 -27.43 -83.80
C ALA A 174 35.56 -27.76 -85.28
N GLU A 175 34.33 -27.72 -85.80
CA GLU A 175 34.03 -27.90 -87.22
C GLU A 175 34.67 -26.80 -88.09
N GLU A 176 34.58 -25.54 -87.68
CA GLU A 176 35.19 -24.41 -88.38
C GLU A 176 36.72 -24.52 -88.41
N THR A 177 37.33 -24.82 -87.26
CA THR A 177 38.79 -24.98 -87.13
C THR A 177 39.28 -26.18 -87.94
N ALA A 178 38.60 -27.33 -87.89
CA ALA A 178 38.93 -28.50 -88.69
C ALA A 178 38.85 -28.21 -90.18
N THR A 179 37.82 -27.47 -90.61
CA THR A 179 37.68 -27.03 -92.01
C THR A 179 38.84 -26.14 -92.44
N ALA A 180 39.23 -25.17 -91.62
CA ALA A 180 40.37 -24.29 -91.89
C ALA A 180 41.69 -25.08 -92.00
N VAL A 181 41.93 -26.03 -91.09
CA VAL A 181 43.13 -26.87 -91.08
C VAL A 181 43.19 -27.80 -92.30
N VAL A 182 42.09 -28.47 -92.66
CA VAL A 182 42.02 -29.36 -93.84
C VAL A 182 42.23 -28.58 -95.13
N LYS A 183 41.63 -27.39 -95.26
CA LYS A 183 41.81 -26.50 -96.41
C LYS A 183 43.28 -26.11 -96.58
N GLN A 184 43.99 -25.86 -95.49
CA GLN A 184 45.38 -25.42 -95.52
C GLN A 184 46.38 -26.56 -95.77
N LEU A 185 46.08 -27.79 -95.35
CA LEU A 185 46.98 -28.95 -95.51
C LEU A 185 46.79 -29.73 -96.81
N ILE A 186 45.54 -29.91 -97.28
CA ILE A 186 45.22 -30.85 -98.37
C ILE A 186 44.83 -30.12 -99.66
N GLY A 187 44.51 -28.82 -99.59
CA GLY A 187 44.22 -27.97 -100.76
C GLY A 187 42.95 -28.32 -101.54
N GLY A 188 42.19 -29.35 -101.11
CA GLY A 188 40.95 -29.82 -101.74
C GLY A 188 39.69 -29.36 -101.01
N ASN A 189 38.61 -29.13 -101.76
CA ASN A 189 37.29 -28.78 -101.21
C ASN A 189 36.58 -30.03 -100.67
N VAL A 190 36.87 -30.39 -99.41
CA VAL A 190 36.04 -31.36 -98.67
C VAL A 190 34.71 -30.70 -98.33
N THR A 191 33.60 -31.43 -98.46
CA THR A 191 32.27 -30.84 -98.21
C THR A 191 32.04 -30.64 -96.71
N LYS A 192 31.36 -29.55 -96.34
CA LYS A 192 31.05 -29.22 -94.93
C LYS A 192 30.35 -30.37 -94.20
N THR A 193 29.57 -31.16 -94.92
CA THR A 193 28.84 -32.33 -94.40
C THR A 193 29.77 -33.47 -93.97
N GLU A 194 30.84 -33.74 -94.72
CA GLU A 194 31.81 -34.79 -94.39
C GLU A 194 32.65 -34.42 -93.17
N ILE A 195 33.03 -33.15 -93.03
CA ILE A 195 33.78 -32.64 -91.88
C ILE A 195 32.91 -32.68 -90.61
N ALA A 196 31.65 -32.24 -90.70
CA ALA A 196 30.72 -32.33 -89.57
C ALA A 196 30.48 -33.78 -89.13
N ALA A 197 30.36 -34.72 -90.08
CA ALA A 197 30.24 -36.14 -89.78
C ALA A 197 31.49 -36.71 -89.08
N ALA A 198 32.68 -36.34 -89.53
CA ALA A 198 33.94 -36.79 -88.95
C ALA A 198 34.19 -36.23 -87.54
N VAL A 199 33.92 -34.92 -87.34
CA VAL A 199 34.02 -34.28 -86.02
C VAL A 199 33.05 -34.92 -85.04
N LYS A 200 31.79 -35.14 -85.44
CA LYS A 200 30.79 -35.81 -84.61
C LYS A 200 31.15 -37.27 -84.28
N ALA A 201 31.76 -38.00 -85.21
CA ALA A 201 32.27 -39.36 -84.97
C ALA A 201 33.42 -39.39 -83.96
N SER A 202 34.29 -38.37 -83.97
CA SER A 202 35.41 -38.24 -83.01
C SER A 202 35.00 -37.75 -81.61
N ALA A 203 33.89 -37.01 -81.50
CA ALA A 203 33.39 -36.45 -80.24
C ALA A 203 32.50 -37.43 -79.43
N GLY A 204 32.17 -38.60 -79.99
CA GLY A 204 31.24 -39.59 -79.43
C GLY A 204 31.88 -40.84 -78.81
N ASN A 205 33.18 -40.79 -78.48
CA ASN A 205 33.91 -41.85 -77.77
C ASN A 205 34.45 -41.30 -76.44
#